data_AF-X1AM84-F1
#
_entry.id   AF-X1AM84-F1
#
_cell.length_a   1.000
_cell.length_b   1.000
_cell.length_c   1.000
_cell.angle_alpha   90.00
_cell.angle_beta   90.00
_cell.angle_gamma   90.00
#
_symmetry.space_group_name_H-M   'P 1'
#
loop_
_entity.id
_entity.type
_entity.pdbx_description
1 polymer ?
#
loop_
_entity_poly.entity_id
_entity_poly.type
_entity_poly.pdbx_seq_one_letter_code
_entity_poly.pdbx_strand_id
1 'polypeptide(L)'
;MIRKHLARKLKLIREDEFNFVWVYDFPLFEWDENEKRITPVHHPFTKPDENTAGYLDSEPLKVNSMAYDIVLNGEEIGGGSIRINDVNLQKKVFKILKLDEKKIRENFGFFIRALEYGTPPH
;
A
#
# COMPACT_ATOMS: atom_id res chain seq x y z
N MET A 1 1.36 -12.95 18.97
CA MET A 1 2.53 -13.87 19.11
C MET A 1 2.25 -15.23 19.78
N ILE A 2 1.02 -15.55 20.21
CA ILE A 2 0.70 -16.84 20.88
C ILE A 2 0.65 -18.03 19.90
N ARG A 3 0.04 -17.84 18.72
CA ARG A 3 -0.06 -18.89 17.69
C ARG A 3 1.29 -19.48 17.30
N LYS A 4 2.27 -18.63 16.94
CA LYS A 4 3.64 -19.05 16.59
C LYS A 4 4.33 -19.76 17.77
N HIS A 5 4.15 -19.28 19.00
CA HIS A 5 4.72 -19.90 20.21
C HIS A 5 4.17 -21.31 20.47
N LEU A 6 2.84 -21.49 20.41
CA LEU A 6 2.21 -22.79 20.59
C LEU A 6 2.59 -23.77 19.47
N ALA A 7 2.64 -23.32 18.22
CA ALA A 7 3.06 -24.15 17.10
C ALA A 7 4.47 -24.74 17.28
N ARG A 8 5.42 -23.94 17.82
CA ARG A 8 6.76 -24.44 18.18
C ARG A 8 6.72 -25.44 19.34
N LYS A 9 6.02 -25.10 20.42
CA LYS A 9 5.95 -25.96 21.63
C LYS A 9 5.29 -27.32 21.33
N LEU A 10 4.28 -27.33 20.46
CA LEU A 10 3.57 -28.53 20.02
C LEU A 10 4.24 -29.23 18.83
N LYS A 11 5.40 -28.74 18.35
CA LYS A 11 6.14 -29.30 17.21
C LYS A 11 5.31 -29.43 15.93
N LEU A 12 4.49 -28.42 15.65
CA LEU A 12 3.62 -28.35 14.47
C LEU A 12 4.29 -27.67 13.26
N ILE A 13 5.50 -27.12 13.43
CA ILE A 13 6.25 -26.46 12.36
C ILE A 13 7.17 -27.48 11.71
N ARG A 14 7.04 -27.67 10.40
CA ARG A 14 7.92 -28.50 9.58
C ARG A 14 9.07 -27.62 9.06
N GLU A 15 10.30 -27.91 9.48
CA GLU A 15 11.48 -27.06 9.18
C GLU A 15 12.04 -27.27 7.78
N ASP A 16 11.73 -28.39 7.16
CA ASP A 16 12.15 -28.81 5.82
C ASP A 16 11.19 -28.36 4.70
N GLU A 17 10.16 -27.57 5.05
CA GLU A 17 9.16 -27.09 4.10
C GLU A 17 9.20 -25.58 3.87
N PHE A 18 8.92 -25.20 2.62
CA PHE A 18 8.77 -23.82 2.20
C PHE A 18 7.32 -23.56 1.77
N ASN A 19 6.59 -22.81 2.59
CA ASN A 19 5.22 -22.43 2.34
C ASN A 19 5.17 -20.96 1.91
N PHE A 20 4.93 -20.76 0.61
CA PHE A 20 4.76 -19.42 0.02
C PHE A 20 3.29 -19.05 -0.04
N VAL A 21 2.99 -17.78 0.23
CA VAL A 21 1.66 -17.20 0.01
C VAL A 21 1.78 -15.77 -0.50
N TRP A 22 0.94 -15.42 -1.46
CA TRP A 22 0.71 -14.03 -1.85
C TRP A 22 -0.41 -13.45 -1.00
N VAL A 23 -0.13 -12.31 -0.38
CA VAL A 23 -1.14 -11.49 0.29
C VAL A 23 -1.38 -10.28 -0.59
N TYR A 24 -2.64 -9.97 -0.87
CA TYR A 24 -3.08 -8.86 -1.70
C TYR A 24 -4.41 -8.33 -1.14
N ASP A 25 -5.03 -7.36 -1.80
CA ASP A 25 -6.23 -6.64 -1.33
C ASP A 25 -6.01 -5.86 -0.02
N PHE A 26 -4.83 -5.28 0.13
CA PHE A 26 -4.53 -4.39 1.25
C PHE A 26 -5.33 -3.09 1.15
N PRO A 27 -5.76 -2.50 2.28
CA PRO A 27 -6.28 -1.14 2.30
C PRO A 27 -5.24 -0.17 1.69
N LEU A 28 -5.70 0.80 0.92
CA LEU A 28 -4.83 1.86 0.39
C LEU A 28 -4.42 2.84 1.48
N PHE A 29 -5.32 3.08 2.43
CA PHE A 29 -5.15 4.01 3.52
C PHE A 29 -5.53 3.37 4.86
N GLU A 30 -4.95 3.91 5.92
CA GLU A 30 -5.36 3.63 7.29
C GLU A 30 -5.57 4.94 8.05
N TRP A 31 -6.28 4.84 9.18
CA TRP A 31 -6.43 5.95 10.11
C TRP A 31 -5.35 5.86 11.19
N ASP A 32 -4.50 6.88 11.26
CA ASP A 32 -3.51 7.01 12.33
C ASP A 32 -4.15 7.74 13.52
N GLU A 33 -4.35 7.01 14.63
CA GLU A 33 -4.93 7.55 15.86
C GLU A 33 -4.03 8.57 16.57
N ASN A 34 -2.70 8.48 16.39
CA ASN A 34 -1.74 9.39 17.02
C ASN A 34 -1.70 10.73 16.27
N GLU A 35 -1.60 10.68 14.95
CA GLU A 35 -1.54 11.85 14.08
C GLU A 35 -2.92 12.40 13.73
N LYS A 36 -3.99 11.68 14.08
CA LYS A 36 -5.40 12.01 13.79
C LYS A 36 -5.64 12.34 12.33
N ARG A 37 -5.06 11.53 11.44
CA ARG A 37 -5.18 11.71 9.99
C ARG A 37 -5.09 10.39 9.24
N ILE A 38 -5.49 10.44 7.98
CA ILE A 38 -5.34 9.33 7.05
C ILE A 38 -3.88 9.25 6.59
N THR A 39 -3.31 8.05 6.67
CA THR A 39 -1.95 7.72 6.22
C THR A 39 -2.01 6.61 5.15
N PRO A 40 -1.03 6.54 4.25
CA PRO A 40 -0.95 5.43 3.31
C PRO A 40 -0.44 4.16 4.01
N VAL A 41 -0.99 2.99 3.68
CA VAL A 41 -0.50 1.71 4.25
C VAL A 41 0.86 1.32 3.67
N HIS A 42 1.06 1.52 2.36
CA HIS A 42 2.31 1.16 1.67
C HIS A 42 3.09 2.42 1.25
N HIS A 43 2.86 2.88 0.01
CA HIS A 43 3.46 4.11 -0.51
C HIS A 43 2.36 4.99 -1.09
N PRO A 44 2.40 6.32 -0.95
CA PRO A 44 1.41 7.24 -1.53
C PRO A 44 1.34 7.25 -3.07
N PHE A 45 2.18 6.48 -3.77
CA PHE A 45 2.14 6.29 -5.22
C PHE A 45 1.43 4.99 -5.62
N THR A 46 0.91 4.23 -4.66
CA THR A 46 0.23 2.97 -4.92
C THR A 46 -1.12 3.22 -5.56
N LYS A 47 -1.41 2.50 -6.65
CA LYS A 47 -2.66 2.62 -7.39
C LYS A 47 -3.83 2.07 -6.56
N PRO A 48 -4.96 2.77 -6.46
CA PRO A 48 -6.18 2.20 -5.92
C PRO A 48 -6.69 1.06 -6.80
N ASP A 49 -7.27 0.04 -6.18
CA ASP A 49 -8.01 -0.99 -6.89
C ASP A 49 -9.25 -0.38 -7.57
N GLU A 50 -9.42 -0.66 -8.86
CA GLU A 50 -10.49 -0.12 -9.70
C GLU A 50 -11.87 -0.48 -9.18
N ASN A 51 -12.03 -1.64 -8.52
CA ASN A 51 -13.31 -2.08 -7.95
C ASN A 51 -13.75 -1.24 -6.76
N THR A 52 -12.81 -0.63 -6.04
CA THR A 52 -13.07 0.14 -4.82
C THR A 52 -12.73 1.62 -4.97
N ALA A 53 -12.10 2.02 -6.07
CA ALA A 53 -11.71 3.41 -6.37
C ALA A 53 -12.90 4.39 -6.37
N GLY A 54 -14.14 3.92 -6.56
CA GLY A 54 -15.34 4.75 -6.44
C GLY A 54 -15.55 5.35 -5.05
N TYR A 55 -14.98 4.76 -3.99
CA TYR A 55 -15.08 5.27 -2.62
C TYR A 55 -14.03 6.35 -2.30
N LEU A 56 -13.11 6.66 -3.22
CA LEU A 56 -11.96 7.51 -2.95
C LEU A 56 -12.34 8.93 -2.48
N ASP A 57 -13.44 9.49 -2.99
CA ASP A 57 -13.91 10.83 -2.62
C ASP A 57 -14.85 10.85 -1.40
N SER A 58 -15.45 9.71 -1.05
CA SER A 58 -16.50 9.61 -0.01
C SER A 58 -16.02 8.89 1.25
N GLU A 59 -15.47 7.69 1.08
CA GLU A 59 -15.06 6.79 2.15
C GLU A 59 -13.66 6.21 1.83
N PRO A 60 -12.59 7.03 1.85
CA PRO A 60 -11.27 6.62 1.39
C PRO A 60 -10.70 5.38 2.12
N LEU A 61 -11.09 5.16 3.38
CA LEU A 61 -10.66 3.98 4.16
C LEU A 61 -11.25 2.65 3.65
N LYS A 62 -12.24 2.67 2.74
CA LYS A 62 -12.78 1.49 2.06
C LYS A 62 -12.05 1.16 0.76
N VAL A 63 -11.12 2.00 0.33
CA VAL A 63 -10.40 1.81 -0.93
C VAL A 63 -9.26 0.82 -0.71
N ASN A 64 -9.24 -0.23 -1.50
CA ASN A 64 -8.14 -1.19 -1.56
C ASN A 64 -7.04 -0.68 -2.49
N SER A 65 -5.84 -1.22 -2.30
CA SER A 65 -4.67 -0.95 -3.11
C SER A 65 -4.36 -2.10 -4.04
N MET A 66 -3.76 -1.78 -5.19
CA MET A 66 -3.09 -2.76 -6.05
C MET A 66 -1.68 -3.06 -5.52
N ALA A 67 -1.57 -3.39 -4.23
CA ALA A 67 -0.35 -3.82 -3.57
C ALA A 67 -0.40 -5.33 -3.28
N TYR A 68 0.77 -5.93 -3.20
CA TYR A 68 0.93 -7.36 -2.95
C TYR A 68 2.25 -7.64 -2.24
N ASP A 69 2.21 -8.61 -1.34
CA ASP A 69 3.37 -9.10 -0.59
C ASP A 69 3.52 -10.60 -0.80
N ILE A 70 4.76 -11.07 -0.90
CA ILE A 70 5.10 -12.48 -0.87
C ILE A 70 5.67 -12.84 0.50
N VAL A 71 5.04 -13.85 1.12
CA VAL A 71 5.39 -14.31 2.46
C VAL A 71 5.87 -15.75 2.37
N LEU A 72 7.02 -16.02 2.99
CA LEU A 72 7.61 -17.35 3.13
C LEU A 72 7.61 -17.76 4.59
N ASN A 73 6.91 -18.85 4.92
CA ASN A 73 6.87 -19.41 6.27
C ASN A 73 6.48 -18.38 7.36
N GLY A 74 5.68 -17.37 6.98
CA GLY A 74 5.20 -16.33 7.90
C GLY A 74 6.15 -15.16 8.12
N GLU A 75 7.17 -15.03 7.27
CA GLU A 75 8.06 -13.87 7.15
C GLU A 75 7.90 -13.25 5.75
N GLU A 76 7.79 -11.94 5.67
CA GLU A 76 7.74 -11.20 4.40
C GLU A 76 9.12 -11.28 3.71
N ILE A 77 9.14 -11.67 2.43
CA ILE A 77 10.38 -11.76 1.65
C ILE A 77 10.42 -10.78 0.47
N GLY A 78 9.34 -10.04 0.26
CA GLY A 78 9.26 -9.00 -0.74
C GLY A 78 7.83 -8.52 -0.93
N GLY A 79 7.70 -7.38 -1.60
CA GLY A 79 6.42 -6.77 -1.89
C GLY A 79 6.53 -5.76 -3.01
N GLY A 80 5.39 -5.33 -3.51
CA GLY A 80 5.29 -4.38 -4.60
C GLY A 80 3.91 -3.77 -4.71
N SER A 81 3.79 -2.78 -5.57
CA SER A 81 2.50 -2.25 -5.94
C SER A 81 2.51 -1.67 -7.34
N ILE A 82 1.36 -1.77 -8.01
CA ILE A 82 1.10 -1.02 -9.24
C ILE A 82 1.08 0.46 -8.88
N ARG A 83 1.75 1.28 -9.67
CA ARG A 83 1.90 2.71 -9.39
C ARG A 83 0.83 3.53 -10.08
N ILE A 84 0.48 4.64 -9.46
CA ILE A 84 -0.36 5.66 -10.06
C ILE A 84 0.43 6.29 -11.20
N ASN A 85 -0.13 6.22 -12.40
CA ASN A 85 0.42 6.84 -13.61
C ASN A 85 -0.43 8.03 -14.10
N ASP A 86 -1.55 8.33 -13.44
CA ASP A 86 -2.40 9.49 -13.73
C ASP A 86 -2.17 10.64 -12.72
N VAL A 87 -1.86 11.83 -13.25
CA VAL A 87 -1.52 13.01 -12.45
C VAL A 87 -2.69 13.48 -11.59
N ASN A 88 -3.93 13.38 -12.10
CA ASN A 88 -5.11 13.85 -11.38
C ASN A 88 -5.43 12.94 -10.20
N LEU A 89 -5.30 11.64 -10.41
CA LEU A 89 -5.43 10.63 -9.37
C LEU A 89 -4.34 10.80 -8.29
N GLN A 90 -3.09 11.03 -8.70
CA GLN A 90 -2.00 11.26 -7.75
C GLN A 90 -2.24 12.51 -6.89
N LYS A 91 -2.68 13.61 -7.51
CA LYS A 91 -3.05 14.84 -6.80
C LYS A 91 -4.22 14.61 -5.83
N LYS A 92 -5.20 13.79 -6.22
CA LYS A 92 -6.33 13.41 -5.35
C LYS A 92 -5.85 12.62 -4.13
N VAL A 93 -4.99 11.61 -4.31
CA VAL A 93 -4.40 10.83 -3.21
C VAL A 93 -3.63 11.74 -2.25
N PHE A 94 -2.80 12.64 -2.76
CA PHE A 94 -2.08 13.61 -1.94
C PHE A 94 -3.00 14.54 -1.13
N LYS A 95 -4.12 14.97 -1.72
CA LYS A 95 -5.14 15.77 -1.03
C LYS A 95 -5.80 15.00 0.12
N ILE A 96 -6.14 13.73 -0.09
CA ILE A 96 -6.72 12.84 0.94
C ILE A 96 -5.74 12.68 2.12
N LEU A 97 -4.46 12.47 1.81
CA LEU A 97 -3.39 12.35 2.79
C LEU A 97 -3.01 13.67 3.48
N LYS A 98 -3.63 14.79 3.08
CA LYS A 98 -3.36 16.15 3.56
C LYS A 98 -1.87 16.51 3.53
N LEU A 99 -1.18 16.06 2.49
CA LEU A 99 0.23 16.34 2.31
C LEU A 99 0.41 17.79 1.83
N ASP A 100 1.41 18.47 2.39
CA ASP A 100 1.75 19.83 2.00
C ASP A 100 2.34 19.85 0.58
N GLU A 101 1.76 20.68 -0.31
CA GLU A 101 2.17 20.77 -1.70
C GLU A 101 3.65 21.18 -1.84
N LYS A 102 4.15 22.02 -0.93
CA LYS A 102 5.54 22.45 -0.97
C LYS A 102 6.47 21.26 -0.68
N LYS A 103 6.21 20.53 0.41
CA LYS A 103 6.93 19.28 0.71
C LYS A 103 6.82 18.23 -0.40
N ILE A 104 5.65 18.10 -1.03
CA ILE A 104 5.47 17.19 -2.16
C ILE A 104 6.36 17.59 -3.34
N ARG A 105 6.40 18.88 -3.69
CA ARG A 105 7.27 19.35 -4.79
C ARG A 105 8.75 19.22 -4.47
N GLU A 106 9.14 19.49 -3.23
CA GLU A 106 10.53 19.36 -2.77
C GLU A 106 11.00 17.89 -2.82
N ASN A 107 10.19 16.96 -2.30
CA ASN A 107 10.58 15.56 -2.19
C ASN A 107 10.29 14.73 -3.45
N PHE A 108 9.22 15.06 -4.18
CA PHE A 108 8.67 14.25 -5.26
C PHE A 108 8.36 15.04 -6.55
N GLY A 109 8.75 16.31 -6.63
CA GLY A 109 8.43 17.15 -7.79
C GLY A 109 9.01 16.65 -9.11
N PHE A 110 10.14 15.93 -9.08
CA PHE A 110 10.66 15.27 -10.29
C PHE A 110 9.73 14.16 -10.78
N PHE A 111 9.19 13.35 -9.87
CA PHE A 111 8.32 12.23 -10.19
C PHE A 111 6.96 12.72 -10.71
N ILE A 112 6.37 13.73 -10.07
CA ILE A 112 5.10 14.31 -10.51
C ILE A 112 5.23 14.93 -11.91
N ARG A 113 6.34 15.63 -12.20
CA ARG A 113 6.59 16.13 -13.55
C ARG A 113 6.71 15.01 -14.56
N ALA A 114 7.37 13.89 -14.21
CA ALA A 114 7.46 12.74 -15.12
C ALA A 114 6.07 12.16 -15.46
N LEU A 115 5.15 12.12 -14.50
CA LEU A 115 3.76 11.70 -14.74
C LEU A 115 3.06 12.57 -15.79
N GLU A 116 3.34 13.88 -15.84
CA GLU A 116 2.75 14.82 -16.81
C GLU A 116 3.20 14.57 -18.27
N TYR A 117 4.33 13.88 -18.47
CA TYR A 117 4.84 13.53 -19.81
C TYR A 117 4.32 12.19 -20.35
N GLY A 118 3.30 11.59 -19.72
CA GLY A 118 2.66 10.37 -20.20
C GLY A 118 3.37 9.10 -19.73
N THR A 119 3.57 8.97 -18.42
CA THR A 119 4.16 7.76 -17.83
C THR A 119 3.26 6.54 -18.09
N PRO A 120 3.78 5.41 -18.62
CA PRO A 120 2.98 4.22 -18.87
C PRO A 120 2.53 3.57 -17.55
N PRO A 121 1.51 2.70 -17.57
CA PRO A 121 1.20 1.84 -16.43
C PRO A 121 2.41 1.00 -16.04
N HIS A 122 2.73 0.94 -14.75
CA HIS A 122 3.91 0.25 -14.20
C HIS A 122 3.68 -0.20 -12.76
#